data_AF-A0A346AXS5-F1
#
_entry.id   AF-A0A346AXS5-F1
#
_cell.length_a   1.000
_cell.length_b   1.000
_cell.length_c   1.000
_cell.angle_alpha   90.00
_cell.angle_beta   90.00
_cell.angle_gamma   90.00
#
_symmetry.space_group_name_H-M   'P 1'
#
loop_
_entity.id
_entity.type
_entity.pdbx_description
1 polymer ?
#
loop_
_entity_poly.entity_id
_entity_poly.type
_entity_poly.pdbx_seq_one_letter_code
_entity_poly.pdbx_strand_id
1 'polypeptide(L)'
;MIPAYDVLTGFQIIMAGILFTYACYFQRPRNCMPFVIVIPYIVFLLWGIGIIYYFAVFFALAVLWFLLGGLFGAGISVYFRRRFPLMQVLEDGYMIQCPPLLLAPVILVAAVLLFGGIQFAAYVFPFFSQSWIFNEMIGFIPGIFLGFLWGRIICMLIRAQSNREHRKR
;
A
#
# COMPACT_ATOMS: atom_id res chain seq x y z
N MET A 1 -2.60 -24.53 13.69
CA MET A 1 -3.20 -23.23 13.28
C MET A 1 -2.67 -22.05 14.10
N ILE A 2 -2.50 -22.19 15.42
CA ILE A 2 -1.95 -21.15 16.33
C ILE A 2 -0.58 -20.57 15.91
N PRO A 3 0.46 -21.36 15.56
CA PRO A 3 1.79 -20.79 15.31
C PRO A 3 1.87 -19.89 14.06
N ALA A 4 1.02 -20.13 13.07
CA ALA A 4 1.01 -19.34 11.84
C ALA A 4 0.20 -18.04 11.98
N TYR A 5 -0.79 -18.01 12.89
CA TYR A 5 -1.51 -16.78 13.27
C TYR A 5 -0.57 -15.81 14.01
N ASP A 6 0.24 -16.33 14.94
CA ASP A 6 1.21 -15.52 15.70
C ASP A 6 2.31 -14.94 14.81
N VAL A 7 2.76 -15.69 13.80
CA VAL A 7 3.72 -15.19 12.80
C VAL A 7 3.12 -14.09 11.94
N LEU A 8 1.86 -14.24 11.50
CA LEU A 8 1.19 -13.25 10.64
C LEU A 8 0.86 -11.95 11.41
N THR A 9 0.42 -12.08 12.66
CA THR A 9 0.18 -10.93 13.56
C THR A 9 1.49 -10.23 13.92
N GLY A 10 2.55 -10.98 14.21
CA GLY A 10 3.90 -10.45 14.39
C GLY A 10 4.40 -9.68 13.16
N PHE A 11 4.21 -10.23 11.97
CA PHE A 11 4.54 -9.55 10.72
C PHE A 11 3.74 -8.25 10.56
N GLN A 12 2.43 -8.27 10.82
CA GLN A 12 1.57 -7.07 10.75
C GLN A 12 1.99 -5.97 11.74
N ILE A 13 2.42 -6.32 12.94
CA ILE A 13 2.89 -5.34 13.94
C ILE A 13 4.21 -4.70 13.51
N ILE A 14 5.18 -5.49 13.03
CA ILE A 14 6.47 -4.99 12.54
C ILE A 14 6.25 -4.03 11.36
N MET A 15 5.43 -4.48 10.41
CA MET A 15 4.96 -3.72 9.26
C MET A 15 4.32 -2.38 9.64
N ALA A 16 3.40 -2.39 10.61
CA ALA A 16 2.76 -1.18 11.13
C ALA A 16 3.79 -0.23 11.76
N GLY A 17 4.77 -0.76 12.50
CA GLY A 17 5.87 0.02 13.07
C GLY A 17 6.73 0.71 12.01
N ILE A 18 7.11 0.00 10.94
CA ILE A 18 7.88 0.56 9.82
C ILE A 18 7.08 1.67 9.12
N LEU A 19 5.80 1.44 8.85
CA LEU A 19 4.96 2.43 8.18
C LEU A 19 4.67 3.65 9.07
N PHE A 20 4.53 3.44 10.39
CA PHE A 20 4.33 4.51 11.36
C PHE A 20 5.58 5.40 11.52
N THR A 21 6.76 4.78 11.65
CA THR A 21 8.03 5.52 11.70
C THR A 21 8.26 6.32 10.41
N TYR A 22 7.91 5.73 9.26
CA TYR A 22 7.93 6.41 7.97
C TYR A 22 6.98 7.62 7.93
N ALA A 23 5.74 7.45 8.40
CA ALA A 23 4.76 8.53 8.45
C ALA A 23 5.22 9.67 9.37
N CYS A 24 5.86 9.35 10.50
CA CYS A 24 6.46 10.34 11.39
C CYS A 24 7.65 11.06 10.73
N TYR A 25 8.51 10.32 10.01
CA TYR A 25 9.67 10.86 9.32
C TYR A 25 9.30 11.88 8.22
N PHE A 26 8.20 11.62 7.50
CA PHE A 26 7.68 12.48 6.42
C PHE A 26 6.61 13.50 6.86
N GLN A 27 6.56 13.87 8.15
CA GLN A 27 5.68 14.95 8.60
C GLN A 27 6.03 16.32 8.00
N ARG A 28 7.30 16.51 7.62
CA ARG A 28 7.80 17.72 6.95
C ARG A 28 8.34 17.35 5.57
N PRO A 29 8.29 18.27 4.59
CA PRO A 29 8.92 18.04 3.30
C PRO A 29 10.42 17.80 3.48
N ARG A 30 10.93 16.73 2.88
CA ARG A 30 12.35 16.35 2.95
C ARG A 30 12.84 15.90 1.58
N ASN A 31 14.13 16.11 1.35
CA ASN A 31 14.83 15.55 0.21
C ASN A 31 15.15 14.10 0.53
N CYS A 32 14.68 13.18 -0.29
CA CYS A 32 14.85 11.74 -0.07
C CYS A 32 15.23 11.03 -1.36
N MET A 33 15.92 9.90 -1.21
CA MET A 33 16.17 9.01 -2.33
C MET A 33 14.86 8.31 -2.76
N PRO A 34 14.70 7.98 -4.05
CA PRO A 34 13.52 7.28 -4.55
C PRO A 34 13.29 5.93 -3.85
N PHE A 35 14.37 5.24 -3.43
CA PHE A 35 14.27 4.00 -2.65
C PHE A 35 13.51 4.17 -1.34
N VAL A 36 13.65 5.31 -0.67
CA VAL A 36 12.93 5.60 0.58
C VAL A 36 11.43 5.65 0.32
N ILE A 37 10.98 6.15 -0.84
CA ILE A 37 9.57 6.09 -1.22
C ILE A 37 9.13 4.65 -1.49
N VAL A 38 9.95 3.83 -2.14
CA VAL A 38 9.54 2.48 -2.60
C VAL A 38 9.42 1.47 -1.45
N ILE A 39 10.25 1.56 -0.40
CA ILE A 39 10.26 0.64 0.75
C ILE A 39 8.86 0.36 1.32
N PRO A 40 8.05 1.37 1.74
CA PRO A 40 6.73 1.13 2.32
C PRO A 40 5.76 0.39 1.38
N TYR A 41 5.96 0.49 0.05
CA TYR A 41 5.12 -0.17 -0.95
C TYR A 41 5.45 -1.65 -1.07
N ILE A 42 6.75 -2.00 -1.03
CA ILE A 42 7.22 -3.40 -1.01
C ILE A 42 6.74 -4.08 0.26
N VAL A 43 6.92 -3.39 1.38
CA VAL A 43 6.46 -3.76 2.71
C VAL A 43 4.95 -4.08 2.64
N PHE A 44 4.11 -3.17 2.12
CA PHE A 44 2.67 -3.40 1.97
C PHE A 44 2.32 -4.57 1.04
N LEU A 45 3.08 -4.77 -0.04
CA LEU A 45 2.92 -5.87 -0.99
C LEU A 45 3.18 -7.23 -0.31
N LEU A 46 4.28 -7.36 0.44
CA LEU A 46 4.60 -8.58 1.18
C LEU A 46 3.50 -8.93 2.20
N TRP A 47 2.93 -7.91 2.83
CA TRP A 47 1.81 -8.07 3.75
C TRP A 47 0.52 -8.53 3.05
N GLY A 48 0.19 -7.95 1.89
CA GLY A 48 -0.94 -8.42 1.07
C GLY A 48 -0.79 -9.88 0.65
N ILE A 49 0.42 -10.29 0.24
CA ILE A 49 0.73 -11.69 -0.08
C ILE A 49 0.56 -12.59 1.14
N GLY A 50 1.08 -12.19 2.30
CA GLY A 50 0.96 -12.97 3.54
C GLY A 50 -0.48 -13.20 3.96
N ILE A 51 -1.33 -12.18 3.82
CA ILE A 51 -2.77 -12.27 4.12
C ILE A 51 -3.47 -13.22 3.14
N ILE A 52 -3.25 -13.07 1.84
CA ILE A 52 -3.89 -13.92 0.84
C ILE A 52 -3.45 -15.37 1.03
N TYR A 53 -2.15 -15.60 1.23
CA TYR A 53 -1.63 -16.95 1.44
C TYR A 53 -2.23 -17.63 2.68
N TYR A 54 -2.43 -16.88 3.76
CA TYR A 54 -2.88 -17.47 5.03
C TYR A 54 -4.40 -17.68 5.10
N PHE A 55 -5.17 -16.70 4.63
CA PHE A 55 -6.62 -16.68 4.82
C PHE A 55 -7.42 -17.13 3.59
N ALA A 56 -6.81 -17.17 2.40
CA ALA A 56 -7.53 -17.57 1.21
C ALA A 56 -7.66 -19.10 1.14
N VAL A 57 -8.85 -19.60 1.45
CA VAL A 57 -9.24 -20.97 1.13
C VAL A 57 -9.39 -21.12 -0.38
N PHE A 58 -9.90 -20.08 -1.06
CA PHE A 58 -10.00 -20.01 -2.52
C PHE A 58 -8.87 -19.13 -3.09
N PHE A 59 -7.65 -19.66 -3.10
CA PHE A 59 -6.45 -18.90 -3.47
C PHE A 59 -6.55 -18.23 -4.86
N ALA A 60 -6.98 -18.96 -5.89
CA ALA A 60 -7.10 -18.42 -7.24
C ALA A 60 -8.12 -17.27 -7.32
N LEU A 61 -9.23 -17.37 -6.59
CA LEU A 61 -10.25 -16.33 -6.50
C LEU A 61 -9.66 -15.08 -5.81
N ALA A 62 -9.03 -15.25 -4.65
CA ALA A 62 -8.42 -14.14 -3.91
C ALA A 62 -7.32 -13.43 -4.73
N VAL A 63 -6.50 -14.17 -5.47
CA VAL A 63 -5.48 -13.59 -6.37
C VAL A 63 -6.12 -12.84 -7.54
N LEU A 64 -7.19 -13.38 -8.14
CA LEU A 64 -7.92 -12.69 -9.21
C LEU A 64 -8.50 -11.36 -8.73
N TRP A 65 -9.15 -11.36 -7.58
CA TRP A 65 -9.71 -10.16 -6.96
C TRP A 65 -8.62 -9.18 -6.51
N PHE A 66 -7.46 -9.67 -6.08
CA PHE A 66 -6.30 -8.84 -5.80
C PHE A 66 -5.77 -8.13 -7.05
N LEU A 67 -5.63 -8.84 -8.17
CA LEU A 67 -5.22 -8.25 -9.45
C LEU A 67 -6.26 -7.24 -9.94
N LEU A 68 -7.56 -7.57 -9.85
CA LEU A 68 -8.65 -6.67 -10.22
C LEU A 68 -8.65 -5.42 -9.35
N GLY A 69 -8.49 -5.57 -8.04
CA GLY A 69 -8.33 -4.46 -7.10
C GLY A 69 -7.11 -3.60 -7.45
N GLY A 70 -5.99 -4.24 -7.79
CA GLY A 70 -4.77 -3.57 -8.23
C GLY A 70 -4.98 -2.71 -9.48
N LEU A 71 -5.64 -3.26 -10.49
CA LEU A 71 -6.01 -2.52 -11.72
C LEU A 71 -6.98 -1.37 -11.41
N PHE A 72 -7.97 -1.61 -10.56
CA PHE A 72 -8.94 -0.59 -10.16
C PHE A 72 -8.28 0.55 -9.39
N GLY A 73 -7.44 0.23 -8.41
CA GLY A 73 -6.65 1.21 -7.66
C GLY A 73 -5.71 2.01 -8.55
N ALA A 74 -5.04 1.36 -9.50
CA ALA A 74 -4.20 2.04 -10.48
C ALA A 74 -5.02 2.98 -11.39
N GLY A 75 -6.20 2.53 -11.82
CA GLY A 75 -7.15 3.33 -12.60
C GLY A 75 -7.63 4.58 -11.84
N ILE A 76 -7.96 4.44 -10.56
CA ILE A 76 -8.28 5.57 -9.67
C ILE A 76 -7.11 6.55 -9.62
N SER A 77 -5.87 6.06 -9.48
CA SER A 77 -4.69 6.92 -9.48
C SER A 77 -4.51 7.68 -10.78
N VAL A 78 -4.70 7.04 -11.93
CA VAL A 78 -4.64 7.74 -13.23
C VAL A 78 -5.75 8.79 -13.35
N TYR A 79 -6.97 8.49 -12.89
CA TYR A 79 -8.08 9.44 -12.89
C TYR A 79 -7.77 10.68 -12.03
N PHE A 80 -7.21 10.48 -10.83
CA PHE A 80 -6.84 11.56 -9.91
C PHE A 80 -5.43 12.12 -10.14
N ARG A 81 -4.77 11.83 -11.28
CA ARG A 81 -3.37 12.22 -11.57
C ARG A 81 -3.05 13.70 -11.34
N ARG A 82 -4.04 14.59 -11.54
CA ARG A 82 -3.87 16.05 -11.38
C ARG A 82 -3.78 16.49 -9.92
N ARG A 83 -4.40 15.74 -8.99
CA ARG A 83 -4.41 16.05 -7.54
C ARG A 83 -3.14 15.62 -6.82
N PHE A 84 -2.30 14.79 -7.44
CA PHE A 84 -1.06 14.39 -6.81
C PHE A 84 -0.03 15.53 -6.82
N PRO A 85 0.67 15.75 -5.70
CA PRO A 85 1.74 16.74 -5.63
C PRO A 85 2.82 16.41 -6.65
N LEU A 86 3.37 17.45 -7.28
CA LEU A 86 4.49 17.30 -8.20
C LEU A 86 5.72 16.84 -7.41
N MET A 87 6.34 15.73 -7.81
CA MET A 87 7.68 15.42 -7.33
C MET A 87 8.65 16.42 -7.97
N GLN A 88 9.19 17.34 -7.17
CA GLN A 88 10.26 18.21 -7.61
C GLN A 88 11.56 17.41 -7.52
N VAL A 89 12.17 17.13 -8.67
CA VAL A 89 13.51 16.54 -8.70
C VAL A 89 14.52 17.66 -8.51
N LEU A 90 15.38 17.53 -7.51
CA LEU A 90 16.46 18.49 -7.26
C LEU A 90 17.50 18.38 -8.39
N GLU A 91 18.16 19.49 -8.72
CA GLU A 91 19.09 19.60 -9.87
C GLU A 91 20.23 18.57 -9.85
N ASP A 92 20.55 18.01 -8.68
CA ASP A 92 21.55 16.96 -8.51
C ASP A 92 21.15 15.57 -9.06
N GLY A 93 19.92 15.39 -9.56
CA GLY A 93 19.49 14.16 -10.24
C GLY A 93 19.24 12.93 -9.36
N TYR A 94 19.82 12.87 -8.15
CA TYR A 94 19.72 11.72 -7.22
C TYR A 94 18.68 11.90 -6.09
N MET A 95 18.20 13.11 -5.85
CA MET A 95 17.30 13.43 -4.72
C MET A 95 15.96 13.99 -5.17
N ILE A 96 14.89 13.55 -4.52
CA ILE A 96 13.51 13.97 -4.80
C ILE A 96 12.93 14.64 -3.56
N GLN A 97 12.28 15.80 -3.73
CA GLN A 97 11.56 16.44 -2.64
C GLN A 97 10.22 15.72 -2.43
N CYS A 98 10.10 15.04 -1.29
CA CYS A 98 8.88 14.34 -0.91
C CYS A 98 7.90 15.30 -0.25
N PRO A 99 6.61 15.29 -0.63
CA PRO A 99 5.57 16.08 0.02
C PRO A 99 5.31 15.56 1.45
N PRO A 100 4.86 16.42 2.38
CA PRO A 100 4.53 15.99 3.73
C PRO A 100 3.30 15.06 3.74
N LEU A 101 3.37 13.97 4.50
CA LEU A 101 2.33 12.94 4.63
C LEU A 101 1.52 13.09 5.94
N LEU A 102 0.90 14.25 6.14
CA LEU A 102 0.25 14.59 7.42
C LEU A 102 -0.94 13.67 7.80
N LEU A 103 -1.71 13.19 6.82
CA LEU A 103 -2.87 12.31 7.05
C LEU A 103 -2.52 10.81 7.05
N ALA A 104 -1.32 10.45 6.60
CA ALA A 104 -0.89 9.06 6.50
C ALA A 104 -0.90 8.28 7.83
N PRO A 105 -0.48 8.84 8.99
CA PRO A 105 -0.48 8.07 10.23
C PRO A 105 -1.90 7.72 10.69
N VAL A 106 -2.88 8.60 10.49
CA VAL A 106 -4.30 8.32 10.82
C VAL A 106 -4.85 7.19 9.95
N ILE A 107 -4.58 7.24 8.63
CA ILE A 107 -5.00 6.19 7.69
C ILE A 107 -4.33 4.85 8.04
N LEU A 108 -3.06 4.87 8.43
CA LEU A 108 -2.32 3.68 8.85
C LEU A 108 -2.92 3.04 10.10
N VAL A 109 -3.22 3.83 11.13
CA VAL A 109 -3.87 3.32 12.35
C VAL A 109 -5.23 2.72 12.02
N ALA A 110 -6.04 3.39 11.20
CA ALA A 110 -7.34 2.87 10.77
C ALA A 110 -7.21 1.54 10.00
N ALA A 111 -6.23 1.43 9.09
CA ALA A 111 -5.96 0.19 8.37
C ALA A 111 -5.53 -0.93 9.32
N VAL A 112 -4.61 -0.66 10.24
CA VAL A 112 -4.12 -1.66 11.21
C VAL A 112 -5.26 -2.16 12.09
N LEU A 113 -6.14 -1.28 12.57
CA LEU A 113 -7.31 -1.67 13.35
C LEU A 113 -8.30 -2.50 12.53
N LEU A 114 -8.58 -2.09 11.30
CA LEU A 114 -9.49 -2.81 10.41
C LEU A 114 -8.98 -4.22 10.10
N PHE A 115 -7.72 -4.35 9.68
CA PHE A 115 -7.14 -5.64 9.34
C PHE A 115 -6.83 -6.50 10.56
N GLY A 116 -6.43 -5.90 11.68
CA GLY A 116 -6.35 -6.60 12.97
C GLY A 116 -7.70 -7.14 13.42
N GLY A 117 -8.77 -6.37 13.23
CA GLY A 117 -10.15 -6.80 13.49
C GLY A 117 -10.57 -7.96 12.59
N ILE A 118 -10.24 -7.91 11.29
CA ILE A 118 -10.50 -9.00 10.34
C ILE A 118 -9.75 -10.28 10.75
N GLN A 119 -8.47 -10.16 11.13
CA GLN A 119 -7.66 -11.29 11.61
C GLN A 119 -8.23 -11.90 12.89
N PHE A 120 -8.63 -11.07 13.86
CA PHE A 120 -9.25 -11.52 15.10
C PHE A 120 -10.60 -12.22 14.83
N ALA A 121 -11.44 -11.64 13.97
CA ALA A 121 -12.71 -12.25 13.59
C ALA A 121 -12.51 -13.60 12.89
N ALA A 122 -11.55 -13.71 11.98
CA ALA A 122 -11.23 -14.97 11.31
C ALA A 122 -10.66 -16.04 12.26
N TYR A 123 -9.98 -15.62 13.34
CA TYR A 123 -9.50 -16.52 14.38
C TYR A 123 -10.64 -17.05 15.26
N VAL A 124 -11.52 -16.16 15.74
CA VAL A 124 -12.65 -16.53 16.60
C VAL A 124 -13.71 -17.31 15.83
N PHE A 125 -13.93 -16.97 14.57
CA PHE A 125 -14.98 -17.54 13.72
C PHE A 125 -14.35 -18.12 12.43
N PRO A 126 -13.84 -19.37 12.48
CA PRO A 126 -13.10 -19.96 11.35
C PRO A 126 -13.94 -20.15 10.09
N PHE A 127 -15.27 -20.20 10.22
CA PHE A 127 -16.22 -20.29 9.10
C PHE A 127 -16.15 -19.08 8.15
N PHE A 128 -15.67 -17.91 8.59
CA PHE A 128 -15.50 -16.75 7.70
C PHE A 128 -14.50 -17.02 6.58
N SER A 129 -13.43 -17.78 6.85
CA SER A 129 -12.43 -18.11 5.82
C SER A 129 -13.00 -18.99 4.70
N GLN A 130 -14.08 -19.72 4.96
CA GLN A 130 -14.80 -20.54 3.98
C GLN A 130 -15.86 -19.75 3.21
N SER A 131 -16.20 -18.54 3.66
CA SER A 131 -17.14 -17.67 2.97
C SER A 131 -16.53 -17.17 1.66
N TRP A 132 -17.29 -17.30 0.58
CA TRP A 132 -16.93 -16.77 -0.73
C TRP A 132 -16.64 -15.26 -0.66
N ILE A 133 -17.58 -14.49 -0.10
CA ILE A 133 -17.49 -13.02 0.01
C ILE A 133 -16.23 -12.59 0.78
N PHE A 134 -15.86 -13.34 1.82
CA PHE A 134 -14.65 -13.04 2.59
C PHE A 134 -13.38 -13.19 1.74
N ASN A 135 -13.28 -14.25 0.94
CA ASN A 135 -12.14 -14.49 0.05
C ASN A 135 -12.06 -13.42 -1.07
N GLU A 136 -13.19 -12.92 -1.55
CA GLU A 136 -13.20 -11.79 -2.50
C GLU A 136 -12.70 -10.51 -1.86
N MET A 137 -13.24 -10.15 -0.69
CA MET A 137 -12.86 -8.92 0.01
C MET A 137 -11.39 -8.91 0.43
N ILE A 138 -10.87 -10.04 0.88
CA ILE A 138 -9.49 -10.12 1.37
C ILE A 138 -8.46 -10.02 0.24
N GLY A 139 -8.83 -10.39 -1.00
CA GLY A 139 -8.04 -10.11 -2.19
C GLY A 139 -8.23 -8.67 -2.66
N PHE A 140 -9.48 -8.24 -2.80
CA PHE A 140 -9.84 -6.97 -3.43
C PHE A 140 -9.36 -5.75 -2.64
N ILE A 141 -9.55 -5.72 -1.32
CA ILE A 141 -9.22 -4.54 -0.50
C ILE A 141 -7.71 -4.26 -0.51
N PRO A 142 -6.81 -5.21 -0.15
CA PRO A 142 -5.37 -4.99 -0.29
C PRO A 142 -4.95 -4.68 -1.73
N GLY A 143 -5.60 -5.31 -2.71
CA GLY A 143 -5.41 -5.03 -4.13
C GLY A 143 -5.63 -3.56 -4.48
N ILE A 144 -6.76 -2.96 -4.07
CA ILE A 144 -7.07 -1.54 -4.30
C ILE A 144 -5.99 -0.64 -3.69
N PHE A 145 -5.63 -0.88 -2.42
CA PHE A 145 -4.62 -0.06 -1.75
C PHE A 145 -3.27 -0.14 -2.46
N LEU A 146 -2.83 -1.35 -2.83
CA LEU A 146 -1.57 -1.55 -3.53
C LEU A 146 -1.59 -0.89 -4.92
N GLY A 147 -2.66 -1.09 -5.68
CA GLY A 147 -2.86 -0.51 -7.00
C GLY A 147 -2.87 1.02 -6.97
N PHE A 148 -3.57 1.60 -5.99
CA PHE A 148 -3.62 3.04 -5.80
C PHE A 148 -2.23 3.59 -5.47
N LEU A 149 -1.53 2.96 -4.52
CA LEU A 149 -0.18 3.29 -4.12
C LEU A 149 0.80 3.25 -5.31
N TRP A 150 0.89 2.13 -6.02
CA TRP A 150 1.78 2.01 -7.19
C TRP A 150 1.41 2.97 -8.32
N GLY A 151 0.11 3.11 -8.60
CA GLY A 151 -0.39 4.06 -9.59
C GLY A 151 -0.02 5.50 -9.27
N ARG A 152 0.04 5.88 -7.99
CA ARG A 152 0.50 7.21 -7.56
C ARG A 152 1.96 7.46 -7.91
N ILE A 153 2.84 6.51 -7.59
CA ILE A 153 4.27 6.62 -7.93
C ILE A 153 4.44 6.81 -9.44
N ILE A 154 3.78 5.96 -10.23
CA ILE A 154 3.87 6.00 -11.70
C ILE A 154 3.37 7.35 -12.23
N CYS A 155 2.21 7.83 -11.75
CA CYS A 155 1.68 9.14 -12.18
C CYS A 155 2.62 10.29 -11.84
N MET A 156 3.24 10.26 -10.66
CA MET A 156 4.19 11.29 -10.24
C MET A 156 5.49 11.24 -11.08
N LEU A 157 5.99 10.04 -11.42
CA LEU A 157 7.17 9.88 -12.30
C LEU A 157 6.90 10.38 -13.72
N ILE A 158 5.77 10.00 -14.31
CA ILE A 158 5.36 10.48 -15.65
C ILE A 158 5.28 12.01 -15.66
N ARG A 159 4.68 12.60 -14.61
CA ARG A 159 4.55 14.05 -14.48
C ARG A 159 5.89 14.75 -14.27
N ALA A 160 6.82 14.12 -13.55
CA ALA A 160 8.18 14.62 -13.38
C ALA A 160 8.98 14.58 -14.70
N GLN A 161 8.85 13.52 -15.50
CA GLN A 161 9.49 13.42 -16.82
C GLN A 161 8.95 14.48 -17.79
N SER A 162 7.64 14.61 -17.91
CA SER A 162 7.01 15.63 -18.77
C SER A 162 7.45 17.06 -18.39
N ASN A 163 7.58 17.37 -17.10
CA ASN A 163 8.03 18.69 -16.66
C ASN A 163 9.52 18.97 -16.94
N ARG A 164 10.36 17.93 -17.04
CA ARG A 164 11.77 18.09 -17.47
C ARG A 164 11.87 18.40 -18.96
N GLU A 165 11.03 17.79 -19.80
CA GLU A 165 11.02 18.06 -21.24
C GLU A 165 10.60 19.50 -21.57
N HIS A 166 9.61 20.02 -20.85
CA HIS A 166 9.19 21.42 -21.00
C HIS A 166 10.25 22.43 -20.54
N ARG A 167 11.12 22.08 -19.58
CA ARG A 167 12.21 22.95 -19.12
C ARG A 167 13.44 22.97 -20.04
N LYS A 168 13.53 22.03 -20.99
CA LYS A 168 14.63 21.93 -21.96
C LYS A 168 14.32 22.60 -23.31
N ARG A 169 13.08 23.05 -23.52
CA ARG A 169 12.66 23.83 -24.69
C ARG A 169 12.58 25.30 -24.30
#